data_AF-A0A7L6A674-F1
#
_entry.id   AF-A0A7L6A674-F1
#
_cell.length_a   1.000
_cell.length_b   1.000
_cell.length_c   1.000
_cell.angle_alpha   90.00
_cell.angle_beta   90.00
_cell.angle_gamma   90.00
#
_symmetry.space_group_name_H-M   'P 1'
#
loop_
_entity.id
_entity.type
_entity.pdbx_description
1 polymer ?
#
loop_
_entity_poly.entity_id
_entity_poly.type
_entity_poly.pdbx_seq_one_letter_code
_entity_poly.pdbx_strand_id
1 'polypeptide(L)'
;MDAERIRKLIENPSVDRAELERLAKQALSAGERDLALDIQETIDDRFGLEVPDATEDSCAVMASFGTTTKSFPRAVTAYLWLVERFVGRKPSLFTEINEETLFVALGRARTSQGRPFRNYFAKSPNKLFSESPLLAENPNNFAQLCNGWYANKNINNLEKQLILERFGHILRLAEGTDWRFTVTEPSDALQQHLNRLSADDLLAEIEGTLPLGNAGV
;
A
#
# COMPACT_ATOMS: atom_id res chain seq x y z
N MET A 1 -14.77 -5.22 -24.59
CA MET A 1 -13.81 -4.17 -25.00
C MET A 1 -12.84 -4.82 -25.99
N ASP A 2 -12.17 -4.10 -26.89
CA ASP A 2 -11.16 -4.72 -27.77
C ASP A 2 -9.79 -4.65 -27.07
N ALA A 3 -9.48 -5.70 -26.31
CA ALA A 3 -8.27 -5.78 -25.48
C ALA A 3 -6.98 -5.65 -26.31
N GLU A 4 -6.98 -6.11 -27.56
CA GLU A 4 -5.79 -6.06 -28.42
C GLU A 4 -5.50 -4.64 -28.90
N ARG A 5 -6.57 -3.87 -29.18
CA ARG A 5 -6.47 -2.45 -29.49
C ARG A 5 -5.99 -1.63 -28.30
N ILE A 6 -6.43 -1.97 -27.09
CA ILE A 6 -5.98 -1.30 -25.86
C ILE A 6 -4.49 -1.59 -25.61
N ARG A 7 -4.02 -2.84 -25.77
CA ARG A 7 -2.59 -3.16 -25.62
C ARG A 7 -1.70 -2.36 -26.59
N LYS A 8 -2.09 -2.21 -27.86
CA LYS A 8 -1.36 -1.36 -28.81
C LYS A 8 -1.34 0.12 -28.42
N LEU A 9 -2.42 0.60 -27.77
CA LEU A 9 -2.49 1.96 -27.22
C LEU A 9 -1.58 2.12 -26.02
N ILE A 10 -1.54 1.14 -25.12
CA ILE A 10 -0.65 1.09 -23.96
C ILE A 10 0.81 1.17 -24.42
N GLU A 11 1.21 0.47 -25.48
CA GLU A 11 2.58 0.49 -26.01
C GLU A 11 3.00 1.83 -26.64
N ASN A 12 2.05 2.69 -27.02
CA ASN A 12 2.35 3.96 -27.68
C ASN A 12 2.83 5.02 -26.66
N PRO A 13 4.08 5.51 -26.73
CA PRO A 13 4.65 6.46 -25.77
C PRO A 13 4.04 7.87 -25.84
N SER A 14 3.27 8.20 -26.89
CA SER A 14 2.63 9.51 -27.04
C SER A 14 1.31 9.67 -26.27
N VAL A 15 0.80 8.60 -25.67
CA VAL A 15 -0.44 8.64 -24.88
C VAL A 15 -0.17 9.31 -23.54
N ASP A 16 -0.99 10.31 -23.19
CA ASP A 16 -0.87 11.02 -21.92
C ASP A 16 -1.36 10.20 -20.71
N ARG A 17 -0.96 10.63 -19.51
CA ARG A 17 -1.33 9.97 -18.26
C ARG A 17 -2.84 9.92 -18.04
N ALA A 18 -3.55 11.01 -18.34
CA ALA A 18 -4.99 11.13 -18.09
C ALA A 18 -5.79 10.12 -18.93
N GLU A 19 -5.35 9.87 -20.16
CA GLU A 19 -5.95 8.91 -21.06
C GLU A 19 -5.73 7.47 -20.59
N LEU A 20 -4.52 7.14 -20.12
CA LEU A 20 -4.27 5.82 -19.53
C LEU A 20 -5.09 5.61 -18.24
N GLU A 21 -5.19 6.60 -17.37
CA GLU A 21 -6.02 6.52 -16.16
C GLU A 21 -7.51 6.34 -16.50
N ARG A 22 -7.98 6.98 -17.58
CA ARG A 22 -9.34 6.79 -18.11
C ARG A 22 -9.56 5.36 -18.60
N LEU A 23 -8.60 4.80 -19.35
CA LEU A 23 -8.65 3.42 -19.85
C LEU A 23 -8.63 2.40 -18.70
N ALA A 24 -7.78 2.61 -17.68
CA ALA A 24 -7.74 1.75 -16.50
C ALA A 24 -9.09 1.70 -15.78
N LYS A 25 -9.74 2.86 -15.58
CA LYS A 25 -11.08 2.93 -14.99
C LYS A 25 -12.15 2.23 -15.84
N GLN A 26 -12.07 2.37 -17.16
CA GLN A 26 -12.98 1.66 -18.07
C GLN A 26 -12.80 0.14 -17.98
N ALA A 27 -11.55 -0.35 -18.01
CA ALA A 27 -11.24 -1.78 -17.89
C ALA A 27 -11.75 -2.37 -16.56
N LEU A 28 -11.54 -1.66 -15.44
CA LEU A 28 -12.10 -2.04 -14.13
C LEU A 28 -13.63 -2.12 -14.16
N SER A 29 -14.30 -1.13 -14.76
CA SER A 29 -15.76 -1.08 -14.87
C SER A 29 -16.32 -2.21 -15.74
N ALA A 30 -15.53 -2.71 -16.70
CA ALA A 30 -15.87 -3.85 -17.54
C ALA A 30 -15.52 -5.21 -16.92
N GLY A 31 -14.89 -5.24 -15.74
CA GLY A 31 -14.44 -6.47 -15.09
C GLY A 31 -13.14 -7.06 -15.65
N GLU A 32 -12.46 -6.36 -16.57
CA GLU A 32 -11.19 -6.77 -17.18
C GLU A 32 -10.02 -6.40 -16.26
N ARG A 33 -9.87 -7.12 -15.15
CA ARG A 33 -8.91 -6.78 -14.07
C ARG A 33 -7.45 -6.84 -14.49
N ASP A 34 -7.05 -7.87 -15.23
CA ASP A 34 -5.66 -8.04 -15.66
C ASP A 34 -5.24 -6.89 -16.59
N LEU A 35 -6.13 -6.49 -17.51
CA LEU A 35 -5.89 -5.35 -18.39
C LEU A 35 -5.77 -4.03 -17.62
N ALA A 36 -6.59 -3.82 -16.59
CA ALA A 36 -6.48 -2.64 -15.74
C ALA A 36 -5.13 -2.59 -15.00
N LEU A 37 -4.63 -3.74 -14.55
CA LEU A 37 -3.31 -3.84 -13.91
C LEU A 37 -2.18 -3.54 -14.90
N ASP A 38 -2.25 -4.07 -16.13
CA ASP A 38 -1.27 -3.79 -17.19
C ASP A 38 -1.20 -2.29 -17.53
N ILE A 39 -2.37 -1.64 -17.64
CA ILE A 39 -2.45 -0.19 -17.90
C ILE A 39 -1.83 0.59 -16.73
N GLN A 40 -2.17 0.21 -15.49
CA GLN A 40 -1.67 0.87 -14.30
C GLN A 40 -0.15 0.72 -14.17
N GLU A 41 0.40 -0.44 -14.54
CA GLU A 41 1.84 -0.65 -14.59
C GLU A 41 2.53 0.24 -15.60
N THR A 42 1.93 0.41 -16.77
CA THR A 42 2.46 1.32 -17.78
C THR A 42 2.41 2.79 -17.33
N ILE A 43 1.36 3.19 -16.60
CA ILE A 43 1.29 4.53 -15.98
C ILE A 43 2.44 4.70 -14.98
N ASP A 44 2.61 3.75 -14.08
CA ASP A 44 3.66 3.78 -13.06
C ASP A 44 5.06 3.81 -13.69
N ASP A 45 5.28 3.07 -14.78
CA ASP A 45 6.56 3.02 -15.50
C ASP A 45 6.89 4.32 -16.21
N ARG A 46 5.90 4.95 -16.85
CA ARG A 46 6.11 6.15 -17.68
C ARG A 46 6.12 7.43 -16.89
N PHE A 47 5.21 7.55 -15.94
CA PHE A 47 4.93 8.81 -15.27
C PHE A 47 5.36 8.80 -13.80
N GLY A 48 5.64 7.63 -13.23
CA GLY A 48 6.05 7.48 -11.84
C GLY A 48 5.00 7.96 -10.83
N LEU A 49 5.27 7.65 -9.57
CA LEU A 49 4.69 8.42 -8.46
C LEU A 49 5.51 9.70 -8.37
N GLU A 50 4.89 10.87 -8.60
CA GLU A 50 5.54 12.16 -8.37
C GLU A 50 5.98 12.22 -6.90
N VAL A 51 7.28 12.05 -6.66
CA VAL A 51 7.88 12.24 -5.34
C VAL A 51 8.97 13.30 -5.51
N PRO A 52 8.99 14.35 -4.67
CA PRO A 52 10.01 15.39 -4.75
C PRO A 52 11.41 14.78 -4.77
N ASP A 53 12.24 15.24 -5.70
CA ASP A 53 13.58 14.73 -5.99
C ASP A 53 14.32 14.29 -4.72
N ALA A 54 14.81 13.06 -4.75
CA ALA A 54 15.67 12.55 -3.71
C ALA A 54 17.07 13.14 -3.87
N THR A 55 17.57 13.77 -2.82
CA THR A 55 19.00 14.05 -2.66
C THR A 55 19.79 12.74 -2.68
N GLU A 56 20.98 12.75 -3.27
CA GLU A 56 21.83 11.58 -3.64
C GLU A 56 22.11 10.56 -2.52
N ASP A 57 21.90 10.89 -1.24
CA ASP A 57 22.08 9.99 -0.08
C ASP A 57 20.85 9.13 0.28
N SER A 58 19.86 9.01 -0.60
CA SER A 58 18.65 8.23 -0.28
C SER A 58 18.91 6.73 -0.37
N CYS A 59 18.81 6.00 0.75
CA CYS A 59 18.90 4.54 0.78
C CYS A 59 17.92 3.93 -0.23
N ALA A 60 18.46 3.36 -1.31
CA ALA A 60 17.66 2.69 -2.32
C ALA A 60 16.83 1.57 -1.68
N VAL A 61 15.57 1.47 -2.09
CA VAL A 61 14.65 0.43 -1.63
C VAL A 61 14.17 -0.35 -2.83
N MET A 62 14.35 -1.67 -2.78
CA MET A 62 13.82 -2.57 -3.80
C MET A 62 12.46 -3.09 -3.33
N ALA A 63 11.49 -3.11 -4.23
CA ALA A 63 10.22 -3.78 -4.01
C ALA A 63 9.89 -4.70 -5.18
N SER A 64 9.32 -5.86 -4.88
CA SER A 64 8.82 -6.78 -5.89
C SER A 64 7.39 -7.21 -5.60
N PHE A 65 6.63 -7.45 -6.66
CA PHE A 65 5.27 -8.00 -6.59
C PHE A 65 5.03 -8.86 -7.83
N GLY A 66 4.80 -10.16 -7.62
CA GLY A 66 4.84 -11.15 -8.68
C GLY A 66 6.20 -11.15 -9.39
N THR A 67 6.17 -11.00 -10.71
CA THR A 67 7.39 -10.95 -11.55
C THR A 67 8.02 -9.56 -11.64
N THR A 68 7.31 -8.52 -11.23
CA THR A 68 7.77 -7.14 -11.37
C THR A 68 8.64 -6.76 -10.17
N THR A 69 9.84 -6.26 -10.45
CA THR A 69 10.77 -5.73 -9.45
C THR A 69 11.15 -4.30 -9.82
N LYS A 70 11.06 -3.37 -8.87
CA LYS A 70 11.38 -1.96 -9.05
C LYS A 70 12.30 -1.46 -7.94
N SER A 71 13.18 -0.52 -8.30
CA SER A 71 14.02 0.22 -7.35
C SER A 71 13.41 1.61 -7.13
N PHE A 72 13.37 2.03 -5.87
CA PHE A 72 12.82 3.31 -5.46
C PHE A 72 13.85 4.09 -4.64
N PRO A 73 13.90 5.42 -4.78
CA PRO A 73 14.81 6.25 -3.99
C PRO A 73 14.41 6.32 -2.51
N ARG A 74 13.13 6.13 -2.19
CA ARG A 74 12.63 6.23 -0.81
C ARG A 74 11.73 5.05 -0.47
N ALA A 75 11.85 4.57 0.77
CA ALA A 75 11.01 3.51 1.34
C ALA A 75 9.51 3.81 1.26
N VAL A 76 9.12 5.09 1.41
CA VAL A 76 7.71 5.49 1.32
C VAL A 76 7.14 5.26 -0.08
N THR A 77 7.93 5.50 -1.14
CA THR A 77 7.47 5.31 -2.52
C THR A 77 7.32 3.82 -2.85
N ALA A 78 8.30 3.01 -2.47
CA ALA A 78 8.25 1.55 -2.60
C ALA A 78 7.04 0.95 -1.85
N TYR A 79 6.79 1.42 -0.62
CA TYR A 79 5.65 1.01 0.18
C TYR A 79 4.32 1.35 -0.49
N LEU A 80 4.14 2.59 -0.95
CA LEU A 80 2.90 3.00 -1.63
C LEU A 80 2.67 2.20 -2.91
N TRP A 81 3.73 1.94 -3.67
CA TRP A 81 3.66 1.10 -4.86
C TRP A 81 3.18 -0.33 -4.52
N LEU A 82 3.73 -0.97 -3.50
CA LEU A 82 3.27 -2.30 -3.07
C LEU A 82 1.81 -2.27 -2.59
N VAL A 83 1.43 -1.26 -1.80
CA VAL A 83 0.04 -1.10 -1.34
C VAL A 83 -0.91 -1.04 -2.54
N GLU A 84 -0.61 -0.25 -3.57
CA GLU A 84 -1.44 -0.18 -4.78
C GLU A 84 -1.57 -1.54 -5.48
N ARG A 85 -0.50 -2.34 -5.50
CA ARG A 85 -0.55 -3.70 -6.05
C ARG A 85 -1.43 -4.64 -5.24
N PHE A 86 -1.33 -4.60 -3.91
CA PHE A 86 -2.23 -5.37 -3.03
C PHE A 86 -3.69 -4.95 -3.21
N VAL A 87 -3.95 -3.63 -3.28
CA VAL A 87 -5.30 -3.08 -3.51
C VAL A 87 -5.85 -3.48 -4.87
N GLY A 88 -5.04 -3.40 -5.93
CA GLY A 88 -5.42 -3.84 -7.26
C GLY A 88 -5.74 -5.34 -7.31
N ARG A 89 -5.01 -6.15 -6.55
CA ARG A 89 -5.23 -7.61 -6.45
C ARG A 89 -6.51 -7.97 -5.69
N LYS A 90 -6.86 -7.23 -4.62
CA LYS A 90 -8.10 -7.43 -3.84
C LYS A 90 -8.84 -6.10 -3.60
N PRO A 91 -9.54 -5.55 -4.62
CA PRO A 91 -10.22 -4.25 -4.50
C PRO A 91 -11.33 -4.23 -3.44
N SER A 92 -11.93 -5.39 -3.14
CA SER A 92 -12.99 -5.51 -2.13
C SER A 92 -12.53 -5.08 -0.73
N LEU A 93 -11.22 -5.17 -0.44
CA LEU A 93 -10.63 -4.80 0.85
C LEU A 93 -10.87 -3.33 1.23
N PHE A 94 -11.13 -2.46 0.24
CA PHE A 94 -11.38 -1.04 0.44
C PHE A 94 -12.72 -0.58 -0.15
N THR A 95 -13.55 -1.52 -0.58
CA THR A 95 -14.90 -1.22 -1.09
C THR A 95 -15.91 -1.21 0.06
N GLU A 96 -15.87 -2.23 0.90
CA GLU A 96 -16.71 -2.37 2.09
C GLU A 96 -15.80 -2.39 3.33
N ILE A 97 -16.19 -1.70 4.41
CA ILE A 97 -15.43 -1.73 5.65
C ILE A 97 -15.80 -3.02 6.39
N ASN A 98 -14.90 -4.00 6.36
CA ASN A 98 -15.05 -5.28 7.07
C ASN A 98 -13.83 -5.54 7.98
N GLU A 99 -13.78 -6.71 8.62
CA GLU A 99 -12.68 -7.08 9.53
C GLU A 99 -11.32 -7.07 8.84
N GLU A 100 -11.22 -7.53 7.58
CA GLU A 100 -9.97 -7.48 6.82
C GLU A 100 -9.54 -6.03 6.57
N THR A 101 -10.48 -5.15 6.21
CA THR A 101 -10.21 -3.71 6.04
C THR A 101 -9.68 -3.12 7.33
N LEU A 102 -10.34 -3.39 8.46
CA LEU A 102 -9.93 -2.86 9.76
C LEU A 102 -8.55 -3.39 10.17
N PHE A 103 -8.25 -4.65 9.85
CA PHE A 103 -6.98 -5.29 10.14
C PHE A 103 -5.79 -4.59 9.46
N VAL A 104 -5.95 -4.15 8.19
CA VAL A 104 -4.90 -3.37 7.50
C VAL A 104 -4.97 -1.87 7.77
N ALA A 105 -6.18 -1.32 7.98
CA ALA A 105 -6.40 0.11 8.14
C ALA A 105 -5.98 0.65 9.50
N LEU A 106 -6.02 -0.16 10.55
CA LEU A 106 -5.77 0.26 11.92
C LEU A 106 -4.44 -0.28 12.45
N GLY A 107 -3.59 0.61 12.90
CA GLY A 107 -2.39 0.30 13.67
C GLY A 107 -2.73 -0.08 15.11
N ARG A 108 -1.74 -0.60 15.84
CA ARG A 108 -1.91 -1.03 17.23
C ARG A 108 -2.15 0.13 18.19
N ALA A 109 -2.87 -0.14 19.27
CA ALA A 109 -2.88 0.74 20.45
C ALA A 109 -1.46 0.79 21.01
N ARG A 110 -0.85 1.97 21.03
CA ARG A 110 0.58 2.13 21.37
C ARG A 110 0.87 2.04 22.87
N THR A 111 -0.15 2.02 23.74
CA THR A 111 0.04 2.01 25.19
C THR A 111 -1.05 1.22 25.91
N SER A 112 -0.70 0.64 27.07
CA SER A 112 -1.65 0.05 28.04
C SER A 112 -2.66 1.07 28.58
N GLN A 113 -2.37 2.37 28.40
CA GLN A 113 -3.24 3.49 28.74
C GLN A 113 -4.21 3.89 27.60
N GLY A 114 -4.32 3.09 26.53
CA GLY A 114 -5.36 3.27 25.53
C GLY A 114 -5.16 4.46 24.59
N ARG A 115 -3.92 4.82 24.23
CA ARG A 115 -3.73 5.78 23.13
C ARG A 115 -4.47 5.26 21.89
N PRO A 116 -5.25 6.12 21.22
CA PRO A 116 -6.09 5.71 20.10
C PRO A 116 -5.26 5.07 18.99
N PHE A 117 -5.88 4.10 18.32
CA PHE A 117 -5.29 3.39 17.20
C PHE A 117 -4.85 4.37 16.12
N ARG A 118 -3.63 4.18 15.61
CA ARG A 118 -3.14 4.99 14.49
C ARG A 118 -3.80 4.50 13.21
N ASN A 119 -4.47 5.37 12.47
CA ASN A 119 -5.01 4.99 11.16
C ASN A 119 -3.90 5.01 10.10
N TYR A 120 -3.73 3.87 9.41
CA TYR A 120 -2.84 3.73 8.26
C TYR A 120 -3.56 4.02 6.94
N PHE A 121 -4.86 3.70 6.88
CA PHE A 121 -5.70 3.96 5.73
C PHE A 121 -7.04 4.58 6.16
N ALA A 122 -7.52 5.59 5.42
CA ALA A 122 -8.83 6.20 5.66
C ALA A 122 -9.43 6.82 4.39
N LYS A 123 -10.74 7.10 4.39
CA LYS A 123 -11.43 7.79 3.27
C LYS A 123 -11.17 9.30 3.20
N SER A 124 -10.52 9.89 4.21
CA SER A 124 -10.11 11.30 4.20
C SER A 124 -8.87 11.53 5.08
N PRO A 125 -8.07 12.57 4.79
CA PRO A 125 -6.90 12.92 5.63
C PRO A 125 -7.28 13.21 7.09
N ASN A 126 -8.42 13.86 7.34
CA ASN A 126 -8.88 14.15 8.71
C ASN A 126 -9.18 12.87 9.50
N LYS A 127 -9.75 11.84 8.84
CA LYS A 127 -9.95 10.53 9.46
C LYS A 127 -8.62 9.79 9.66
N LEU A 128 -7.65 10.01 8.79
CA LEU A 128 -6.31 9.40 8.88
C LEU A 128 -5.52 9.93 10.09
N PHE A 129 -5.73 11.20 10.44
CA PHE A 129 -5.05 11.87 11.55
C PHE A 129 -6.05 12.50 12.55
N SER A 130 -6.99 11.70 13.06
CA SER A 130 -8.04 12.18 13.98
C SER A 130 -7.49 12.93 15.20
N GLU A 131 -6.35 12.46 15.72
CA GLU A 131 -5.68 13.01 16.90
C GLU A 131 -4.73 14.17 16.60
N SER A 132 -4.45 14.42 15.32
CA SER A 132 -3.46 15.41 14.92
C SER A 132 -3.90 16.08 13.61
N PRO A 133 -4.93 16.95 13.66
CA PRO A 133 -5.45 17.63 12.47
C PRO A 133 -4.38 18.38 11.68
N LEU A 134 -3.36 18.95 12.35
CA LEU A 134 -2.21 19.61 11.71
C LEU A 134 -1.46 18.70 10.71
N LEU A 135 -1.44 17.38 10.96
CA LEU A 135 -0.83 16.43 10.01
C LEU A 135 -1.70 16.23 8.77
N ALA A 136 -3.02 16.34 8.89
CA ALA A 136 -3.97 16.24 7.77
C ALA A 136 -3.93 17.46 6.85
N GLU A 137 -3.45 18.61 7.34
CA GLU A 137 -3.27 19.83 6.55
C GLU A 137 -2.04 19.76 5.63
N ASN A 138 -1.08 18.88 5.89
CA ASN A 138 0.16 18.76 5.13
C ASN A 138 0.14 17.53 4.19
N PRO A 139 0.04 17.71 2.86
CA PRO A 139 0.01 16.61 1.87
C PRO A 139 1.25 15.71 1.87
N ASN A 140 2.36 16.13 2.49
CA ASN A 140 3.54 15.28 2.65
C ASN A 140 3.32 14.12 3.63
N ASN A 141 2.29 14.19 4.47
CA ASN A 141 1.99 13.15 5.45
C ASN A 141 1.10 12.02 4.92
N PHE A 142 0.46 12.18 3.76
CA PHE A 142 -0.44 11.18 3.20
C PHE A 142 -0.40 11.11 1.68
N ALA A 143 -0.73 9.97 1.09
CA ALA A 143 -0.95 9.80 -0.35
C ALA A 143 -2.39 9.37 -0.59
N GLN A 144 -3.03 9.88 -1.65
CA GLN A 144 -4.27 9.30 -2.14
C GLN A 144 -3.94 8.10 -3.02
N LEU A 145 -4.62 6.98 -2.77
CA LEU A 145 -4.53 5.76 -3.56
C LEU A 145 -5.49 5.80 -4.75
N CYS A 146 -5.28 4.94 -5.76
CA CYS A 146 -6.11 4.90 -6.98
C CYS A 146 -7.61 4.67 -6.71
N ASN A 147 -7.94 4.00 -5.60
CA ASN A 147 -9.30 3.70 -5.16
C ASN A 147 -9.95 4.83 -4.31
N GLY A 148 -9.27 5.97 -4.18
CA GLY A 148 -9.73 7.14 -3.44
C GLY A 148 -9.53 7.10 -1.92
N TRP A 149 -8.94 6.03 -1.37
CA TRP A 149 -8.47 6.02 0.02
C TRP A 149 -7.19 6.82 0.19
N TYR A 150 -6.85 7.15 1.43
CA TYR A 150 -5.63 7.85 1.78
C TYR A 150 -4.75 6.96 2.65
N ALA A 151 -3.48 6.83 2.28
CA ALA A 151 -2.45 6.09 2.99
C ALA A 151 -1.55 7.03 3.81
N ASN A 152 -1.23 6.65 5.04
CA ASN A 152 -0.35 7.40 5.93
C ASN A 152 1.12 7.23 5.48
N LYS A 153 1.77 8.33 5.07
CA LYS A 153 3.20 8.35 4.71
C LYS A 153 4.11 8.47 5.94
N ASN A 154 3.62 9.07 7.03
CA ASN A 154 4.41 9.44 8.19
C ASN A 154 4.69 8.26 9.16
N ILE A 155 4.95 7.07 8.62
CA ILE A 155 5.20 5.84 9.37
C ILE A 155 6.67 5.42 9.21
N ASN A 156 7.25 4.75 10.20
CA ASN A 156 8.63 4.25 10.10
C ASN A 156 8.71 3.00 9.19
N ASN A 157 9.91 2.50 8.88
CA ASN A 157 10.05 1.37 7.94
C ASN A 157 9.57 0.03 8.52
N LEU A 158 9.65 -0.15 9.84
CA LEU A 158 9.06 -1.32 10.51
C LEU A 158 7.54 -1.34 10.37
N GLU A 159 6.88 -0.19 10.60
CA GLU A 159 5.43 -0.06 10.41
C GLU A 159 5.04 -0.33 8.95
N LYS A 160 5.82 0.16 7.97
CA LYS A 160 5.58 -0.15 6.55
C LYS A 160 5.63 -1.65 6.30
N GLN A 161 6.69 -2.32 6.76
CA GLN A 161 6.86 -3.77 6.62
C GLN A 161 5.68 -4.53 7.24
N LEU A 162 5.32 -4.23 8.49
CA LEU A 162 4.19 -4.86 9.18
C LEU A 162 2.87 -4.69 8.42
N ILE A 163 2.61 -3.52 7.86
CA ILE A 163 1.40 -3.29 7.05
C ILE A 163 1.41 -4.17 5.80
N LEU A 164 2.54 -4.27 5.10
CA LEU A 164 2.69 -5.11 3.91
C LEU A 164 2.53 -6.59 4.23
N GLU A 165 3.05 -7.05 5.38
CA GLU A 165 2.84 -8.41 5.89
C GLU A 165 1.35 -8.71 6.13
N ARG A 166 0.59 -7.74 6.67
CA ARG A 166 -0.88 -7.90 6.85
C ARG A 166 -1.62 -8.03 5.53
N PHE A 167 -1.22 -7.26 4.52
CA PHE A 167 -1.75 -7.44 3.16
C PHE A 167 -1.40 -8.82 2.61
N GLY A 168 -0.13 -9.22 2.71
CA GLY A 168 0.34 -10.54 2.33
C GLY A 168 -0.49 -11.65 2.97
N HIS A 169 -0.78 -11.54 4.27
CA HIS A 169 -1.61 -12.48 5.00
C HIS A 169 -3.05 -12.56 4.46
N ILE A 170 -3.76 -11.43 4.33
CA ILE A 170 -5.15 -11.39 3.81
C ILE A 170 -5.23 -11.99 2.41
N LEU A 171 -4.23 -11.71 1.57
CA LEU A 171 -4.20 -12.19 0.19
C LEU A 171 -3.57 -13.59 0.05
N ARG A 172 -3.07 -14.17 1.15
CA ARG A 172 -2.32 -15.44 1.19
C ARG A 172 -1.11 -15.46 0.25
N LEU A 173 -0.36 -14.36 0.24
CA LEU A 173 0.85 -14.16 -0.55
C LEU A 173 2.09 -14.28 0.35
N ALA A 174 3.04 -15.11 -0.05
CA ALA A 174 4.26 -15.38 0.69
C ALA A 174 5.32 -14.30 0.40
N GLU A 175 5.87 -13.69 1.46
CA GLU A 175 6.99 -12.78 1.34
C GLU A 175 8.23 -13.51 0.78
N GLY A 176 8.93 -12.86 -0.15
CA GLY A 176 10.08 -13.38 -0.85
C GLY A 176 9.77 -14.23 -2.07
N THR A 177 8.53 -14.70 -2.23
CA THR A 177 8.05 -15.40 -3.42
C THR A 177 7.09 -14.53 -4.22
N ASP A 178 6.00 -14.09 -3.60
CA ASP A 178 4.93 -13.33 -4.26
C ASP A 178 5.16 -11.82 -4.16
N TRP A 179 5.82 -11.36 -3.11
CA TRP A 179 6.13 -9.95 -2.91
C TRP A 179 7.36 -9.79 -2.02
N ARG A 180 8.06 -8.66 -2.09
CA ARG A 180 9.20 -8.37 -1.21
C ARG A 180 9.36 -6.87 -1.04
N PHE A 181 9.77 -6.46 0.15
CA PHE A 181 10.15 -5.08 0.47
C PHE A 181 11.54 -5.07 1.12
N THR A 182 12.55 -4.58 0.42
CA THR A 182 13.95 -4.64 0.86
C THR A 182 14.53 -3.23 0.94
N VAL A 183 14.83 -2.80 2.16
CA VAL A 183 15.57 -1.56 2.43
C VAL A 183 17.07 -1.92 2.50
N THR A 184 17.91 -1.26 1.70
CA THR A 184 19.34 -1.58 1.59
C THR A 184 20.08 -1.46 2.94
N GLU A 185 19.70 -0.49 3.75
CA GLU A 185 20.23 -0.27 5.11
C GLU A 185 19.07 -0.25 6.12
N PRO A 186 18.60 -1.42 6.56
CA PRO A 186 17.48 -1.48 7.50
C PRO A 186 17.93 -0.96 8.87
N SER A 187 17.06 -0.19 9.54
CA SER A 187 17.27 0.17 10.94
C SER A 187 17.35 -1.09 11.82
N ASP A 188 18.06 -1.05 12.95
CA ASP A 188 18.17 -2.19 13.88
C ASP A 188 16.83 -2.81 14.25
N ALA A 189 15.79 -2.00 14.47
CA ALA A 189 14.44 -2.50 14.78
C ALA A 189 13.83 -3.33 13.64
N LEU A 190 14.03 -2.90 12.39
CA LEU A 190 13.60 -3.63 11.20
C LEU A 190 14.44 -4.90 11.02
N GLN A 191 15.76 -4.81 11.20
CA GLN A 191 16.64 -5.98 11.09
C GLN A 191 16.30 -7.04 12.15
N GLN A 192 16.04 -6.63 13.39
CA GLN A 192 15.61 -7.53 14.46
C GLN A 192 14.27 -8.20 14.14
N HIS A 193 13.32 -7.46 13.56
CA HIS A 193 12.03 -8.01 13.12
C HIS A 193 12.21 -9.05 12.01
N LEU A 194 12.95 -8.70 10.95
CA LEU A 194 13.25 -9.62 9.84
C LEU A 194 13.98 -10.89 10.29
N ASN A 195 14.82 -10.80 11.31
CA ASN A 195 15.53 -11.95 11.87
C ASN A 195 14.67 -12.82 12.81
N ARG A 196 13.53 -12.32 13.32
CA ARG A 196 12.68 -13.01 14.30
C ARG A 196 11.56 -13.85 13.68
N LEU A 197 11.11 -13.54 12.47
CA LEU A 197 9.82 -14.06 11.99
C LEU A 197 9.83 -15.57 11.65
N SER A 198 9.15 -16.33 12.51
CA SER A 198 8.25 -17.42 12.09
C SER A 198 6.87 -16.82 11.79
N ALA A 199 6.19 -17.30 10.74
CA ALA A 199 4.83 -16.85 10.39
C ALA A 199 3.79 -17.08 11.52
N ASP A 200 4.09 -17.96 12.47
CA ASP A 200 3.21 -18.30 13.60
C ASP A 200 3.09 -17.16 14.63
N ASP A 201 4.14 -16.34 14.80
CA ASP A 201 4.11 -15.21 15.73
C ASP A 201 3.15 -14.10 15.24
N LEU A 202 3.06 -13.92 13.92
CA LEU A 202 2.10 -12.99 13.30
C LEU A 202 0.65 -13.45 13.49
N LEU A 203 0.38 -14.76 13.53
CA LEU A 203 -0.95 -15.30 13.77
C LEU A 203 -1.41 -15.13 15.22
N ALA A 204 -0.53 -15.46 16.19
CA ALA A 204 -0.79 -15.19 17.61
C ALA A 204 -1.00 -13.68 17.87
N GLU A 205 -0.36 -12.84 17.05
CA GLU A 205 -0.54 -11.40 17.07
C GLU A 205 -1.96 -10.95 16.68
N ILE A 206 -2.57 -11.61 15.70
CA ILE A 206 -3.92 -11.29 15.20
C ILE A 206 -4.97 -11.67 16.24
N GLU A 207 -4.85 -12.85 16.83
CA GLU A 207 -5.81 -13.36 17.82
C GLU A 207 -5.83 -12.52 19.10
N GLY A 208 -4.71 -11.89 19.47
CA GLY A 208 -4.63 -11.00 20.64
C GLY A 208 -5.09 -9.55 20.42
N THR A 209 -5.29 -9.10 19.17
CA THR A 209 -5.54 -7.68 18.84
C THR A 209 -7.02 -7.38 18.50
N LEU A 210 -7.88 -8.40 18.35
CA LEU A 210 -9.32 -8.18 18.16
C LEU A 210 -9.95 -7.78 19.50
N PRO A 211 -10.55 -6.57 19.63
CA PRO A 211 -11.34 -6.23 20.80
C PRO A 211 -12.56 -7.15 20.80
N LEU A 212 -12.56 -8.15 21.69
CA LEU A 212 -13.76 -8.92 22.01
C LEU A 212 -14.81 -7.96 22.55
N GLY A 213 -15.76 -7.57 21.68
CA GLY A 213 -17.05 -7.00 22.05
C GLY A 213 -17.01 -5.60 22.66
N ASN A 214 -17.26 -4.58 21.84
CA ASN A 214 -18.22 -3.48 22.11
C ASN A 214 -18.02 -2.35 21.08
N ALA A 215 -18.32 -2.63 19.80
CA ALA A 215 -18.68 -1.58 18.86
C ALA A 215 -20.18 -1.69 18.65
N GLY A 216 -20.94 -0.98 19.50
CA GLY A 216 -22.30 -0.61 19.15
C GLY A 216 -22.25 0.23 17.89
N VAL A 217 -22.79 -0.32 16.80
CA VAL A 217 -23.31 0.44 15.67
C VAL A 217 -24.62 1.08 16.10
#